data_AF-A0A7W0G7F2-F1
#
_entry.id   AF-A0A7W0G7F2-F1
#
_cell.length_a   1.000
_cell.length_b   1.000
_cell.length_c   1.000
_cell.angle_alpha   90.00
_cell.angle_beta   90.00
_cell.angle_gamma   90.00
#
_symmetry.space_group_name_H-M   'P 1'
#
loop_
_entity.id
_entity.type
_entity.pdbx_description
1 polymer ?
#
loop_
_entity_poly.entity_id
_entity_poly.type
_entity_poly.pdbx_seq_one_letter_code
_entity_poly.pdbx_strand_id
1 'polypeptide(L)'
;MTDENISAEEQELDERLTQLEAREREVSSLRRKLHDRLASFPNESTAERERELSRERRELHAEIDSLRARRSALRLEDAAGE
;
A
#
# COMPACT_ATOMS: atom_id res chain seq x y z
N MET A 1 4.76 19.25 -24.89
CA MET A 1 3.67 18.24 -24.79
C MET A 1 4.06 17.07 -23.89
N THR A 2 5.33 16.93 -23.49
CA THR A 2 5.81 15.85 -22.60
C THR A 2 5.54 16.15 -21.12
N ASP A 3 5.76 17.38 -20.67
CA ASP A 3 5.63 17.76 -19.24
C ASP A 3 4.20 17.63 -18.71
N GLU A 4 3.19 17.97 -19.52
CA GLU A 4 1.78 17.82 -19.13
C GLU A 4 1.37 16.35 -18.95
N ASN A 5 1.97 15.42 -19.71
CA ASN A 5 1.69 13.99 -19.58
C ASN A 5 2.39 13.37 -18.36
N ILE A 6 3.64 13.77 -18.09
CA ILE A 6 4.40 13.31 -16.93
C ILE A 6 3.72 13.76 -15.63
N SER A 7 3.25 15.00 -15.57
CA SER A 7 2.52 15.55 -14.43
C SER A 7 1.21 14.81 -14.16
N ALA A 8 0.46 14.42 -15.20
CA ALA A 8 -0.78 13.65 -15.05
C ALA A 8 -0.53 12.21 -14.56
N GLU A 9 0.49 11.51 -15.10
CA GLU A 9 0.88 10.17 -14.64
C GLU A 9 1.35 10.21 -13.17
N GLU A 10 2.10 11.25 -12.78
CA GLU A 10 2.54 11.42 -11.40
C GLU A 10 1.36 11.65 -10.43
N GLN A 11 0.39 12.49 -10.82
CA GLN A 11 -0.83 12.72 -10.03
C GLN A 11 -1.63 11.43 -9.83
N GLU A 12 -1.80 10.63 -10.89
CA GLU A 12 -2.49 9.33 -10.80
C GLU A 12 -1.75 8.38 -9.84
N LEU A 13 -0.42 8.32 -9.90
CA LEU A 13 0.39 7.52 -8.99
C LEU A 13 0.24 7.98 -7.53
N ASP A 14 0.20 9.29 -7.28
CA ASP A 14 0.05 9.86 -5.94
C ASP A 14 -1.35 9.60 -5.35
N GLU A 15 -2.41 9.72 -6.15
CA GLU A 15 -3.76 9.35 -5.75
C GLU A 15 -3.85 7.86 -5.41
N ARG A 16 -3.27 7.01 -6.27
CA ARG A 16 -3.28 5.56 -6.07
C ARG A 16 -2.50 5.15 -4.82
N LEU A 17 -1.33 5.75 -4.60
CA LEU A 17 -0.53 5.55 -3.38
C LEU A 17 -1.32 5.95 -2.14
N THR A 18 -1.99 7.10 -2.16
CA THR A 18 -2.80 7.59 -1.04
C THR A 18 -3.91 6.60 -0.68
N GLN A 19 -4.62 6.07 -1.68
CA GLN A 19 -5.69 5.09 -1.48
C GLN A 19 -5.15 3.78 -0.89
N LEU A 20 -4.04 3.26 -1.44
CA LEU A 20 -3.44 2.01 -0.96
C LEU A 20 -2.87 2.14 0.44
N GLU A 21 -2.22 3.25 0.77
CA GLU A 21 -1.71 3.53 2.11
C GLU A 21 -2.85 3.66 3.14
N ALA A 22 -3.98 4.27 2.76
CA ALA A 22 -5.15 4.32 3.64
C ALA A 22 -5.67 2.91 3.92
N ARG A 23 -5.78 2.07 2.88
CA ARG A 23 -6.23 0.68 3.01
C ARG A 23 -5.25 -0.18 3.82
N GLU A 24 -3.94 -0.01 3.63
CA GLU A 24 -2.92 -0.70 4.43
C GLU A 24 -3.12 -0.39 5.93
N ARG A 25 -3.33 0.89 6.28
CA ARG A 25 -3.57 1.30 7.67
C ARG A 25 -4.82 0.65 8.26
N GLU A 26 -5.90 0.55 7.49
CA GLU A 26 -7.13 -0.13 7.91
C GLU A 26 -6.89 -1.62 8.17
N VAL A 27 -6.27 -2.31 7.22
CA VAL A 27 -5.93 -3.75 7.34
C VAL A 27 -5.02 -4.00 8.53
N SER A 28 -4.00 -3.16 8.72
CA SER A 28 -3.07 -3.21 9.85
C SER A 28 -3.76 -3.00 11.19
N SER A 29 -4.72 -2.07 11.28
CA SER A 29 -5.53 -1.83 12.47
C SER A 29 -6.42 -3.02 12.81
N LEU A 30 -7.13 -3.56 11.82
CA LEU A 30 -7.98 -4.74 11.99
C LEU A 30 -7.18 -5.96 12.42
N ARG A 31 -6.05 -6.23 11.75
CA ARG A 31 -5.15 -7.33 12.09
C ARG A 31 -4.65 -7.22 13.54
N ARG A 32 -4.25 -6.02 13.98
CA ARG A 32 -3.79 -5.78 15.35
C ARG A 32 -4.87 -6.12 16.36
N LYS A 33 -6.12 -5.65 16.13
CA LYS A 33 -7.26 -5.99 16.99
C LYS A 33 -7.51 -7.50 17.10
N LEU A 34 -7.40 -8.22 15.98
CA LEU A 34 -7.56 -9.69 15.99
C LEU A 34 -6.40 -10.37 16.71
N HIS A 35 -5.17 -9.91 16.50
CA HIS A 35 -3.99 -10.44 17.17
C HIS A 35 -4.08 -10.26 18.68
N ASP A 36 -4.43 -9.07 19.16
CA ASP A 36 -4.60 -8.78 20.59
C ASP A 36 -5.70 -9.65 21.20
N ARG A 37 -6.80 -9.86 20.46
CA ARG A 37 -7.88 -10.77 20.87
C ARG A 37 -7.40 -12.21 20.97
N LEU A 38 -6.62 -12.70 20.01
CA LEU A 38 -6.06 -14.06 20.00
C LEU A 38 -5.08 -14.30 21.14
N ALA A 39 -4.30 -13.27 21.52
CA ALA A 39 -3.37 -13.36 22.64
C ALA A 39 -4.11 -13.61 23.98
N SER A 40 -5.33 -13.10 24.11
CA SER A 40 -6.16 -13.27 25.32
C SER A 40 -7.09 -14.48 25.24
N PHE A 41 -7.68 -14.71 24.06
CA PHE A 41 -8.69 -15.73 23.80
C PHE A 41 -8.41 -16.40 22.45
N PRO A 42 -7.60 -17.48 22.46
CA PRO A 42 -7.30 -18.23 21.24
C PRO A 42 -8.58 -18.78 20.58
N ASN A 43 -8.73 -18.51 19.28
CA ASN A 43 -9.85 -19.00 18.48
C ASN A 43 -9.37 -19.23 17.04
N GLU A 44 -9.61 -20.41 16.51
CA GLU A 44 -9.14 -20.82 15.18
C GLU A 44 -9.69 -19.95 14.05
N SER A 45 -10.99 -19.61 14.08
CA SER A 45 -11.59 -18.75 13.04
C SER A 45 -11.03 -17.31 13.08
N THR A 46 -10.70 -16.82 14.26
CA THR A 46 -10.03 -15.51 14.42
C THR A 46 -8.58 -15.58 13.95
N ALA A 47 -7.89 -16.71 14.15
CA ALA A 47 -6.54 -16.93 13.67
C ALA A 47 -6.46 -17.02 12.15
N GLU A 48 -7.41 -17.69 11.51
CA GLU A 48 -7.52 -17.72 10.05
C GLU A 48 -7.71 -16.32 9.47
N ARG A 49 -8.62 -15.53 10.07
CA ARG A 49 -8.86 -14.16 9.64
C ARG A 49 -7.65 -13.25 9.85
N GLU A 50 -6.89 -13.40 10.94
CA GLU A 50 -5.64 -12.66 11.14
C GLU A 50 -4.61 -13.00 10.06
N ARG A 51 -4.49 -14.29 9.69
CA ARG A 51 -3.59 -14.74 8.62
C ARG A 51 -3.99 -14.17 7.26
N GLU A 52 -5.28 -14.10 6.96
CA GLU A 52 -5.81 -13.44 5.76
C GLU A 52 -5.40 -11.97 5.70
N LEU A 53 -5.67 -11.20 6.76
CA LEU A 53 -5.29 -9.79 6.83
C LEU A 53 -3.76 -9.62 6.77
N SER A 54 -3.00 -10.56 7.32
CA SER A 54 -1.54 -10.58 7.18
C SER A 54 -1.07 -10.82 5.74
N ARG A 55 -1.80 -11.60 4.93
CA ARG A 55 -1.53 -11.74 3.49
C ARG A 55 -1.88 -10.46 2.74
N GLU A 56 -3.10 -9.94 2.94
CA GLU A 56 -3.56 -8.70 2.30
C GLU A 56 -2.60 -7.53 2.59
N ARG A 57 -2.14 -7.39 3.84
CA ARG A 57 -1.16 -6.34 4.19
C ARG A 57 0.14 -6.47 3.40
N ARG A 58 0.66 -7.69 3.22
CA ARG A 58 1.91 -7.91 2.46
C ARG A 58 1.74 -7.59 0.98
N GLU A 59 0.60 -7.94 0.41
CA GLU A 59 0.25 -7.62 -0.98
C GLU A 59 0.15 -6.10 -1.16
N LEU A 60 -0.53 -5.40 -0.24
CA LEU A 60 -0.61 -3.93 -0.25
C LEU A 60 0.77 -3.28 -0.13
N HIS A 61 1.64 -3.77 0.75
CA HIS A 61 3.01 -3.26 0.85
C HIS A 61 3.78 -3.43 -0.47
N ALA A 62 3.70 -4.60 -1.09
CA ALA A 62 4.36 -4.85 -2.37
C ALA A 62 3.86 -3.92 -3.48
N GLU A 63 2.55 -3.67 -3.55
CA GLU A 63 1.96 -2.73 -4.52
C GLU A 63 2.42 -1.29 -4.25
N ILE A 64 2.38 -0.85 -2.98
CA ILE A 64 2.85 0.49 -2.57
C ILE A 64 4.33 0.68 -2.92
N ASP A 65 5.18 -0.30 -2.61
CA ASP A 65 6.62 -0.20 -2.87
C ASP A 65 6.91 -0.15 -4.38
N SER A 66 6.17 -0.93 -5.18
CA SER A 66 6.24 -0.88 -6.65
C SER A 66 5.85 0.49 -7.20
N LEU A 67 4.74 1.07 -6.73
CA LEU A 67 4.28 2.38 -7.16
C LEU A 67 5.22 3.51 -6.73
N ARG A 68 5.78 3.43 -5.51
CA ARG A 68 6.82 4.37 -5.05
C ARG A 68 8.05 4.31 -5.93
N ALA A 69 8.51 3.12 -6.29
CA ALA A 69 9.64 2.94 -7.21
C ALA A 69 9.33 3.53 -8.59
N ARG A 70 8.12 3.29 -9.13
CA ARG A 70 7.68 3.86 -10.41
C ARG A 70 7.64 5.39 -10.36
N ARG A 71 7.07 5.97 -9.31
CA ARG A 71 7.03 7.44 -9.12
C ARG A 71 8.44 8.04 -9.02
N SER A 72 9.34 7.38 -8.29
CA SER A 72 10.74 7.80 -8.21
C SER A 72 11.46 7.74 -9.55
N ALA A 73 11.21 6.71 -10.36
CA ALA A 73 11.77 6.62 -11.71
C ALA A 73 11.24 7.73 -12.62
N LEU A 74 9.93 7.98 -12.60
CA LEU A 74 9.30 9.03 -13.40
C LEU A 74 9.89 10.42 -13.10
N ARG A 75 10.08 10.76 -11.82
CA ARG A 75 10.71 12.02 -11.40
C ARG A 75 12.17 12.14 -11.84
N LEU A 76 12.89 11.02 -11.92
CA LEU A 76 14.29 11.02 -12.36
C LEU A 76 14.39 11.22 -13.87
N GLU A 77 13.47 10.63 -14.63
CA GLU A 77 13.37 10.81 -16.09
C GLU A 77 13.04 12.27 -16.44
N ASP A 78 12.12 12.89 -15.70
CA ASP A 78 11.77 14.31 -15.85
C ASP A 78 12.99 15.22 -15.60
N ALA A 79 13.68 15.03 -14.47
CA ALA A 79 14.87 15.81 -14.11
C ALA A 79 16.09 15.59 -15.01
N ALA A 80 16.12 14.51 -15.82
CA ALA A 80 17.19 14.22 -16.77
C ALA A 80 16.86 14.66 -18.21
N GLY A 81 15.60 15.01 -18.49
CA GLY A 81 15.12 15.52 -19.77
C GLY A 81 15.20 17.05 -19.91
N GLU A 82 15.42 17.77 -18.82
CA GLU A 82 15.76 19.21 -18.76
C GLU A 82 17.26 19.48 -19.01
#